data_AF-A0A9D6MX81-F1
#
_entry.id   AF-A0A9D6MX81-F1
#
_cell.length_a   1.000
_cell.length_b   1.000
_cell.length_c   1.000
_cell.angle_alpha   90.00
_cell.angle_beta   90.00
_cell.angle_gamma   90.00
#
_symmetry.space_group_name_H-M   'P 1'
#
loop_
_entity.id
_entity.type
_entity.pdbx_description
1 polymer ?
#
loop_
_entity_poly.entity_id
_entity_poly.type
_entity_poly.pdbx_seq_one_letter_code
_entity_poly.pdbx_strand_id
1 'polypeptide(L)'
;MSFNKELSEVYLSLGSNEGDSRTIIRNACSAVGRLDWVEFVSASSLYITEPMGMPGARWFVNCAAKIKTSLPPLELLEKLEKIEAEFGRGQKGGKSGRTLDLDMLLFGDQNISSDRLTVPHPEMTKRKFVLEPLAEIAQASLDIGGATLSGLLKSVENQKTAKAEPFAPSVNLRGIAVEGPIGVGKTSLVEKLSAYFGARSVLELPSENPFLSGFYENAEKHALGAQLSFLTSRLRLSREAETSGAKMIVTDYLPDKDLLFARLNLSGDELRLYNEVRSLVHYKPAAPDLAIFLSAEDDALMQRIKNRARDCEKGISEKYVGLVNRAYKDWFTRYDGSPALLVDSNGMNFGSDMAAFGKLLWRISGPVNGREVFHCAEDARK
;
A
#
# COMPACT_ATOMS: atom_id res chain seq x y z
N MET A 1 -20.74 -14.72 23.74
CA MET A 1 -20.65 -13.47 24.52
C MET A 1 -19.52 -12.64 23.92
N SER A 2 -19.86 -11.69 23.06
CA SER A 2 -18.88 -10.82 22.41
C SER A 2 -18.65 -9.63 23.35
N PHE A 3 -17.59 -9.67 24.16
CA PHE A 3 -17.13 -8.48 24.86
C PHE A 3 -16.56 -7.54 23.80
N ASN A 4 -17.25 -6.43 23.56
CA ASN A 4 -16.74 -5.31 22.79
C ASN A 4 -15.61 -4.69 23.63
N LYS A 5 -14.40 -5.23 23.53
CA LYS A 5 -13.26 -4.85 24.36
C LYS A 5 -12.71 -3.54 23.79
N GLU A 6 -12.73 -2.49 24.59
CA GLU A 6 -12.24 -1.16 24.19
C GLU A 6 -10.77 -1.26 23.73
N LEU A 7 -10.48 -0.74 22.55
CA LEU A 7 -9.14 -0.78 21.98
C LEU A 7 -8.28 0.34 22.55
N SER A 8 -7.14 -0.01 23.12
CA SER A 8 -6.14 0.96 23.60
C SER A 8 -5.15 1.28 22.48
N GLU A 9 -4.87 2.57 22.29
CA GLU A 9 -3.83 3.05 21.38
C GLU A 9 -2.45 2.81 21.98
N VAL A 10 -1.51 2.26 21.21
CA VAL A 10 -0.16 1.94 21.66
C VAL A 10 0.85 2.43 20.65
N TYR A 11 1.92 3.05 21.12
CA TYR A 11 3.07 3.43 20.31
C TYR A 11 4.25 2.53 20.62
N LEU A 12 4.85 1.98 19.58
CA LEU A 12 6.01 1.09 19.65
C LEU A 12 7.22 1.76 18.99
N SER A 13 8.41 1.49 19.49
CA SER A 13 9.68 1.77 18.82
C SER A 13 10.29 0.47 18.33
N LEU A 14 10.83 0.50 17.11
CA LEU A 14 11.54 -0.61 16.49
C LEU A 14 12.96 -0.15 16.14
N GLY A 15 13.96 -0.97 16.47
CA GLY A 15 15.36 -0.70 16.16
C GLY A 15 16.09 -1.94 15.65
N SER A 16 17.02 -1.78 14.70
CA SER A 16 17.90 -2.85 14.25
C SER A 16 19.20 -2.29 13.68
N ASN A 17 20.33 -2.94 13.96
CA ASN A 17 21.63 -2.58 13.38
C ASN A 17 22.42 -3.77 12.79
N GLU A 18 21.87 -4.99 12.86
CA GLU A 18 22.46 -6.18 12.26
C GLU A 18 21.66 -6.66 11.04
N GLY A 19 22.31 -7.42 10.16
CA GLY A 19 21.70 -7.98 8.96
C GLY A 19 21.11 -6.92 8.01
N ASP A 20 20.04 -7.30 7.30
CA ASP A 20 19.22 -6.36 6.52
C ASP A 20 18.17 -5.70 7.43
N SER A 21 18.63 -4.71 8.21
CA SER A 21 17.82 -4.04 9.24
C SER A 21 16.52 -3.40 8.70
N ARG A 22 16.50 -2.99 7.42
CA ARG A 22 15.28 -2.46 6.79
C ARG A 22 14.24 -3.55 6.65
N THR A 23 14.63 -4.70 6.09
CA THR A 23 13.75 -5.85 5.93
C THR A 23 13.32 -6.42 7.29
N ILE A 24 14.23 -6.45 8.27
CA ILE A 24 13.90 -6.92 9.62
C ILE A 24 12.81 -6.06 10.26
N ILE A 25 12.98 -4.74 10.30
CA ILE A 25 11.98 -3.82 10.89
C ILE A 25 10.63 -3.92 10.17
N ARG A 26 10.66 -4.00 8.83
CA ARG A 26 9.44 -4.18 8.03
C ARG A 26 8.70 -5.46 8.38
N ASN A 27 9.42 -6.57 8.44
CA ASN A 27 8.85 -7.86 8.78
C ASN A 27 8.37 -7.92 10.23
N ALA A 28 9.05 -7.23 11.15
CA ALA A 28 8.63 -7.10 12.54
C ALA A 28 7.28 -6.37 12.66
N CYS A 29 7.13 -5.23 11.98
CA CYS A 29 5.82 -4.57 11.91
C CYS A 29 4.76 -5.49 11.29
N SER A 30 5.06 -6.19 10.19
CA SER A 30 4.12 -7.17 9.60
C SER A 30 3.78 -8.34 10.52
N ALA A 31 4.67 -8.73 11.44
CA ALA A 31 4.41 -9.73 12.46
C ALA A 31 3.49 -9.19 13.57
N VAL A 32 3.73 -7.95 14.02
CA VAL A 32 2.85 -7.25 14.97
C VAL A 32 1.44 -7.10 14.41
N GLY A 33 1.32 -6.68 13.14
CA GLY A 33 0.03 -6.54 12.46
C GLY A 33 -0.71 -7.85 12.17
N ARG A 34 -0.07 -9.02 12.39
CA ARG A 34 -0.70 -10.35 12.27
C ARG A 34 -1.22 -10.91 13.59
N LEU A 35 -1.03 -10.20 14.71
CA LEU A 35 -1.59 -10.62 16.00
C LEU A 35 -3.10 -10.41 16.01
N ASP A 36 -3.89 -11.44 16.34
CA ASP A 36 -5.36 -11.43 16.28
C ASP A 36 -6.04 -10.29 17.08
N TRP A 37 -5.35 -9.78 18.11
CA TRP A 37 -5.85 -8.74 19.01
C TRP A 37 -5.27 -7.35 18.72
N VAL A 38 -4.63 -7.18 17.57
CA VAL A 38 -3.94 -5.95 17.18
C VAL A 38 -4.50 -5.45 15.84
N GLU A 39 -4.95 -4.21 15.85
CA GLU A 39 -5.17 -3.42 14.64
C GLU A 39 -3.95 -2.54 14.44
N PHE A 40 -3.17 -2.79 13.38
CA PHE A 40 -2.03 -1.96 13.05
C PHE A 40 -2.48 -0.72 12.29
N VAL A 41 -2.17 0.47 12.83
CA VAL A 41 -2.70 1.74 12.32
C VAL A 41 -1.73 2.40 11.33
N SER A 42 -0.47 2.58 11.73
CA SER A 42 0.54 3.24 10.90
C SER A 42 1.97 2.94 11.38
N ALA A 43 2.94 3.22 10.51
CA ALA A 43 4.36 3.19 10.83
C ALA A 43 5.04 4.44 10.25
N SER A 44 5.99 5.00 10.98
CA SER A 44 6.85 6.08 10.49
C SER A 44 7.78 5.58 9.41
N SER A 45 8.41 6.50 8.67
CA SER A 45 9.60 6.25 7.89
C SER A 45 10.68 5.47 8.68
N LEU A 46 11.59 4.81 7.96
CA LEU A 46 12.80 4.21 8.48
C LEU A 46 13.87 5.31 8.67
N TYR A 47 14.28 5.53 9.91
CA TYR A 47 15.29 6.52 10.29
C TYR A 47 16.65 5.88 10.48
N ILE A 48 17.63 6.33 9.70
CA ILE A 48 19.01 5.85 9.77
C ILE A 48 19.80 6.77 10.70
N THR A 49 20.34 6.20 11.77
CA THR A 49 20.96 6.96 12.87
C THR A 49 22.29 6.35 13.29
N GLU A 50 23.20 7.20 13.74
CA GLU A 50 24.51 6.78 14.22
C GLU A 50 24.35 6.04 15.57
N PRO A 51 25.09 4.95 15.81
CA PRO A 51 25.05 4.25 17.08
C PRO A 51 25.50 5.16 18.24
N MET A 52 24.59 5.49 19.15
CA MET A 52 24.91 6.29 20.34
C MET A 52 25.74 5.48 21.34
N GLY A 53 26.96 5.94 21.63
CA GLY A 53 27.82 5.32 22.65
C GLY A 53 28.45 3.99 22.25
N MET A 54 28.38 3.59 20.97
CA MET A 54 29.01 2.35 20.46
C MET A 54 29.93 2.65 19.26
N PRO A 55 31.18 3.08 19.50
CA PRO A 55 32.16 3.33 18.43
C PRO A 55 32.40 2.08 17.59
N GLY A 56 32.33 2.21 16.26
CA GLY A 56 32.57 1.12 15.31
C GLY A 56 31.37 0.19 15.05
N ALA A 57 30.22 0.42 15.70
CA ALA A 57 28.99 -0.29 15.39
C ALA A 57 28.39 0.16 14.03
N ARG A 58 27.56 -0.70 13.44
CA ARG A 58 26.77 -0.34 12.26
C ARG A 58 25.70 0.66 12.64
N TRP A 59 25.30 1.46 11.66
CA TRP A 59 24.20 2.41 11.79
C TRP A 59 22.89 1.68 12.10
N PHE A 60 22.08 2.27 12.97
CA PHE A 60 20.76 1.76 13.32
C PHE A 60 19.74 2.23 12.29
N VAL A 61 18.82 1.34 11.95
CA VAL A 61 17.54 1.69 11.35
C VAL A 61 16.53 1.72 12.50
N ASN A 62 15.73 2.77 12.59
CA ASN A 62 14.67 2.93 13.59
C ASN A 62 13.32 3.22 12.94
N CYS A 63 12.24 2.85 13.60
CA CYS A 63 10.87 3.15 13.21
C CYS A 63 9.99 3.30 14.45
N ALA A 64 8.94 4.11 14.37
CA ALA A 64 7.82 4.07 15.29
C ALA A 64 6.61 3.40 14.62
N ALA A 65 5.87 2.60 15.36
CA ALA A 65 4.60 2.02 14.92
C ALA A 65 3.47 2.43 15.87
N LYS A 66 2.30 2.71 15.30
CA LYS A 66 1.06 2.98 16.02
C LYS A 66 0.13 1.79 15.80
N ILE A 67 -0.34 1.22 16.90
CA ILE A 67 -1.31 0.12 16.88
C ILE A 67 -2.47 0.42 17.83
N LYS A 68 -3.56 -0.33 17.67
CA LYS A 68 -4.65 -0.43 18.63
C LYS A 68 -4.76 -1.88 19.08
N THR A 69 -4.97 -2.12 20.38
CA THR A 69 -5.09 -3.49 20.88
C THR A 69 -6.14 -3.64 21.97
N SER A 70 -6.66 -4.86 22.07
CA SER A 70 -7.52 -5.29 23.17
C SER A 70 -6.77 -6.11 24.25
N LEU A 71 -5.47 -6.34 24.06
CA LEU A 71 -4.60 -7.03 25.03
C LEU A 71 -4.24 -6.10 26.19
N PRO A 72 -4.17 -6.62 27.44
CA PRO A 72 -3.51 -5.92 28.53
C PRO A 72 -2.02 -5.65 28.23
N PRO A 73 -1.40 -4.61 28.84
CA PRO A 73 -0.02 -4.21 28.55
C PRO A 73 1.02 -5.34 28.69
N LEU A 74 0.93 -6.14 29.75
CA LEU A 74 1.88 -7.24 29.98
C LEU A 74 1.69 -8.39 28.98
N GLU A 75 0.46 -8.68 28.56
CA GLU A 75 0.20 -9.70 27.53
C GLU A 75 0.72 -9.23 26.16
N LEU A 76 0.53 -7.94 25.83
CA LEU A 76 1.11 -7.35 24.62
C LEU A 76 2.64 -7.44 24.66
N LEU A 77 3.27 -7.06 25.78
CA LEU A 77 4.72 -7.16 25.97
C LEU A 77 5.22 -8.58 25.67
N GLU A 78 4.56 -9.61 26.22
CA GLU A 78 4.93 -11.00 25.96
C GLU A 78 4.79 -11.43 24.48
N LYS A 79 3.88 -10.81 23.73
CA LYS A 79 3.79 -11.04 22.27
C LYS A 79 4.92 -10.35 21.53
N LEU A 80 5.27 -9.12 21.93
CA LEU A 80 6.38 -8.36 21.33
C LEU A 80 7.73 -9.05 21.59
N GLU A 81 7.99 -9.49 22.83
CA GLU A 81 9.19 -10.25 23.21
C GLU A 81 9.34 -11.54 22.38
N LYS A 82 8.22 -12.22 22.07
CA LYS A 82 8.22 -13.40 21.20
C LYS A 82 8.60 -13.06 19.76
N ILE A 83 8.06 -11.96 19.23
CA ILE A 83 8.42 -11.47 17.91
C ILE A 83 9.93 -11.15 17.88
N GLU A 84 10.46 -10.39 18.85
CA GLU A 84 11.90 -10.13 18.94
C GLU A 84 12.75 -11.41 18.93
N ALA A 85 12.35 -12.41 19.73
CA ALA A 85 13.07 -13.68 19.81
C ALA A 85 13.06 -14.46 18.48
N GLU A 86 12.00 -14.34 17.68
CA GLU A 86 11.92 -14.97 16.34
C GLU A 86 12.88 -14.31 15.36
N PHE A 87 13.02 -12.99 15.38
CA PHE A 87 13.96 -12.25 14.53
C PHE A 87 15.42 -12.40 15.02
N GLY A 88 15.64 -12.64 16.31
CA GLY A 88 16.96 -12.78 16.92
C GLY A 88 17.62 -14.17 16.82
N ARG A 89 16.95 -15.20 16.27
CA ARG A 89 17.47 -16.59 16.23
C ARG A 89 18.61 -16.86 15.24
N GLY A 90 19.28 -15.83 14.72
CA GLY A 90 20.28 -15.93 13.65
C GLY A 90 21.77 -15.88 14.04
N GLN A 91 22.17 -15.29 15.17
CA GLN A 91 23.60 -15.17 15.52
C GLN A 91 23.88 -15.35 17.01
N LYS A 92 24.55 -16.46 17.34
CA LYS A 92 25.27 -16.61 18.61
C LYS A 92 26.56 -15.78 18.54
N GLY A 93 26.62 -14.64 19.22
CA GLY A 93 27.89 -14.06 19.65
C GLY A 93 27.95 -12.53 19.75
N GLY A 94 27.99 -12.00 20.97
CA GLY A 94 28.54 -10.67 21.28
C GLY A 94 27.54 -9.63 21.78
N LYS A 95 27.91 -8.88 22.83
CA LYS A 95 27.13 -7.83 23.49
C LYS A 95 26.91 -6.53 22.65
N SER A 96 27.08 -6.57 21.32
CA SER A 96 27.23 -5.34 20.51
C SER A 96 26.33 -5.23 19.28
N GLY A 97 25.46 -6.19 18.99
CA GLY A 97 24.46 -6.00 17.94
C GLY A 97 23.14 -6.69 18.26
N ARG A 98 22.06 -6.03 17.84
CA ARG A 98 20.69 -6.51 18.01
C ARG A 98 20.09 -6.69 16.62
N THR A 99 19.61 -7.89 16.34
CA THR A 99 18.88 -8.16 15.09
C THR A 99 17.53 -7.44 15.07
N LEU A 100 16.85 -7.27 16.21
CA LEU A 100 15.64 -6.46 16.38
C LEU A 100 15.48 -6.05 17.85
N ASP A 101 14.99 -4.84 18.09
CA ASP A 101 14.59 -4.27 19.37
C ASP A 101 13.15 -3.73 19.23
N LEU A 102 12.22 -4.15 20.08
CA LEU A 102 10.81 -3.73 20.10
C LEU A 102 10.44 -3.19 21.47
N ASP A 103 10.44 -1.87 21.61
CA ASP A 103 10.07 -1.20 22.86
C ASP A 103 8.63 -0.68 22.81
N MET A 104 7.88 -0.88 23.89
CA MET A 104 6.59 -0.22 24.09
C MET A 104 6.81 1.18 24.65
N LEU A 105 6.48 2.22 23.88
CA LEU A 105 6.68 3.61 24.27
C LEU A 105 5.54 4.14 25.15
N LEU A 106 4.29 3.93 24.70
CA LEU A 106 3.08 4.47 25.30
C LEU A 106 1.94 3.46 25.18
N PHE A 107 1.04 3.42 26.16
CA PHE A 107 -0.14 2.54 26.17
C PHE A 107 -1.35 3.32 26.70
N GLY A 108 -2.18 3.81 25.78
CA GLY A 108 -3.24 4.78 26.07
C GLY A 108 -2.70 5.94 26.92
N ASP A 109 -3.48 6.32 27.93
CA ASP A 109 -3.09 7.33 28.92
C ASP A 109 -2.50 6.70 30.20
N GLN A 110 -2.04 5.44 30.14
CA GLN A 110 -1.59 4.71 31.32
C GLN A 110 -0.17 5.09 31.72
N ASN A 111 0.04 5.29 33.02
CA ASN A 111 1.34 5.31 33.66
C ASN A 111 1.55 3.97 34.37
N ILE A 112 2.45 3.15 33.84
CA ILE A 112 2.78 1.83 34.34
C ILE A 112 4.20 1.86 34.88
N SER A 113 4.39 1.41 36.11
CA SER A 113 5.72 1.19 36.69
C SER A 113 5.70 -0.17 37.40
N SER A 114 6.47 -1.10 36.86
CA SER A 114 6.62 -2.46 37.38
C SER A 114 8.01 -2.99 37.04
N ASP A 115 8.38 -4.11 37.66
CA ASP A 115 9.68 -4.76 37.39
C ASP A 115 9.82 -5.23 35.93
N ARG A 116 8.71 -5.43 35.21
CA ARG A 116 8.70 -5.92 33.82
C ARG A 116 8.46 -4.83 32.78
N LEU A 117 7.67 -3.81 33.10
CA LEU A 117 7.23 -2.80 32.14
C LEU A 117 7.15 -1.42 32.80
N THR A 118 7.73 -0.43 32.12
CA THR A 118 7.58 0.99 32.45
C THR A 118 7.06 1.74 31.23
N VAL A 119 5.92 2.40 31.37
CA VAL A 119 5.25 3.21 30.34
C VAL A 119 4.77 4.52 30.98
N PRO A 120 5.00 5.71 30.39
CA PRO A 120 5.85 5.98 29.21
C PRO A 120 7.27 5.43 29.35
N HIS A 121 7.87 5.00 28.23
CA HIS A 121 9.20 4.42 28.25
C HIS A 121 10.23 5.44 28.80
N PRO A 122 11.03 5.10 29.82
CA PRO A 122 11.76 6.08 30.64
C PRO A 122 12.79 6.91 29.87
N GLU A 123 13.35 6.34 28.80
CA GLU A 123 14.39 6.99 27.99
C GLU A 123 13.86 7.63 26.70
N MET A 124 12.57 7.52 26.39
CA MET A 124 12.05 8.00 25.09
C MET A 124 12.20 9.51 24.92
N THR A 125 12.03 10.27 26.00
CA THR A 125 12.09 11.74 26.01
C THR A 125 13.50 12.30 25.74
N LYS A 126 14.53 11.45 25.86
CA LYS A 126 15.94 11.83 25.68
C LYS A 126 16.50 11.46 24.30
N ARG A 127 15.73 10.73 23.49
CA ARG A 127 16.22 10.07 22.26
C ARG A 127 15.53 10.65 21.04
N LYS A 128 16.27 11.45 20.26
CA LYS A 128 15.74 12.08 19.05
C LYS A 128 15.31 11.04 18.01
N PHE A 129 16.08 9.95 17.89
CA PHE A 129 15.77 8.83 17.01
C PHE A 129 14.52 8.04 17.39
N VAL A 130 13.92 8.31 18.56
CA VAL A 130 12.61 7.77 18.96
C VAL A 130 11.52 8.82 18.71
N LEU A 131 11.78 10.07 19.11
CA LEU A 131 10.81 11.17 19.03
C LEU A 131 10.51 11.61 17.58
N GLU A 132 11.51 11.63 16.69
CA GLU A 132 11.32 12.00 15.29
C GLU A 132 10.41 11.02 14.54
N PRO A 133 10.68 9.70 14.54
CA PRO A 133 9.74 8.73 13.99
C PRO A 133 8.34 8.84 14.62
N LEU A 134 8.25 9.00 15.94
CA LEU A 134 6.97 9.12 16.64
C LEU A 134 6.16 10.32 16.16
N ALA A 135 6.81 11.45 15.89
CA ALA A 135 6.14 12.67 15.43
C ALA A 135 5.59 12.60 14.00
N GLU A 136 6.02 11.63 13.19
CA GLU A 136 5.37 11.38 11.89
C GLU A 136 3.98 10.73 12.03
N ILE A 137 3.75 9.99 13.12
CA ILE A 137 2.55 9.16 13.30
C ILE A 137 1.67 9.55 14.50
N ALA A 138 2.13 10.50 15.32
CA ALA A 138 1.43 11.01 16.48
C ALA A 138 1.11 12.50 16.34
N GLN A 139 0.12 12.98 17.10
CA GLN A 139 -0.21 14.40 17.15
C GLN A 139 0.89 15.19 17.88
N ALA A 140 1.19 16.40 17.41
CA ALA A 140 2.22 17.27 18.02
C ALA A 140 1.94 17.64 19.49
N SER A 141 0.67 17.57 19.90
CA SER A 141 0.15 17.81 21.26
C SER A 141 0.13 16.57 22.15
N LEU A 142 0.56 15.41 21.65
CA LEU A 142 0.63 14.18 22.46
C LEU A 142 1.46 14.44 23.72
N ASP A 143 0.87 14.18 24.88
CA ASP A 143 1.51 14.33 26.19
C ASP A 143 2.35 13.09 26.52
N ILE A 144 3.60 13.31 26.89
CA ILE A 144 4.57 12.28 27.23
C ILE A 144 5.16 12.67 28.59
N GLY A 145 4.50 12.24 29.66
CA GLY A 145 4.95 12.50 31.03
C GLY A 145 4.93 13.99 31.42
N GLY A 146 3.95 14.75 30.93
CA GLY A 146 3.77 16.18 31.24
C GLY A 146 4.45 17.14 30.24
N ALA A 147 5.04 16.62 29.17
CA ALA A 147 5.64 17.40 28.10
C ALA A 147 5.05 17.00 26.74
N THR A 148 4.79 17.98 25.88
CA THR A 148 4.29 17.70 24.53
C THR A 148 5.40 17.13 23.65
N LEU A 149 5.04 16.24 22.73
CA LEU A 149 5.96 15.69 21.72
C LEU A 149 6.72 16.78 20.95
N SER A 150 6.02 17.84 20.55
CA SER A 150 6.64 19.00 19.89
C SER A 150 7.61 19.78 20.79
N GLY A 151 7.35 19.87 22.09
CA GLY A 151 8.27 20.47 23.06
C GLY A 151 9.52 19.60 23.27
N LEU A 152 9.34 18.29 23.38
CA LEU A 152 10.43 17.34 23.54
C LEU A 152 11.38 17.33 22.34
N LEU A 153 10.86 17.34 21.11
CA LEU A 153 11.68 17.40 19.89
C LEU A 153 12.60 18.63 19.85
N LYS A 154 12.13 19.78 20.35
CA LYS A 154 12.94 21.00 20.46
C LYS A 154 14.01 20.90 21.54
N SER A 155 13.80 20.09 22.59
CA SER A 155 14.77 19.97 23.68
C SER A 155 15.95 19.04 23.36
N VAL A 156 15.82 18.16 22.35
CA VAL A 156 16.84 17.19 21.96
C VAL A 156 17.53 17.63 20.65
N GLU A 157 18.33 18.69 20.70
CA GLU A 157 18.91 19.30 19.49
C GLU A 157 20.15 18.56 18.94
N ASN A 158 20.97 17.94 19.79
CA ASN A 158 22.34 17.50 19.44
C ASN A 158 22.51 16.05 18.96
N GLN A 159 21.43 15.38 18.52
CA GLN A 159 21.51 14.03 17.94
C GLN A 159 21.26 14.11 16.42
N LYS A 160 22.12 13.46 15.62
CA LYS A 160 22.01 13.43 14.17
C LYS A 160 21.20 12.21 13.71
N THR A 161 20.16 12.46 12.95
CA THR A 161 19.43 11.45 12.17
C THR A 161 19.73 11.72 10.70
N ALA A 162 20.36 10.77 10.01
CA ALA A 162 21.01 11.06 8.72
C ALA A 162 20.09 10.87 7.52
N LYS A 163 19.01 10.09 7.65
CA LYS A 163 18.07 9.86 6.54
C LYS A 163 16.77 9.21 7.00
N ALA A 164 15.64 9.78 6.62
CA ALA A 164 14.35 9.10 6.61
C ALA A 164 14.13 8.46 5.23
N GLU A 165 13.82 7.17 5.20
CA GLU A 165 13.40 6.45 4.00
C GLU A 165 11.97 5.93 4.22
N PRO A 166 11.06 5.92 3.22
CA PRO A 166 9.70 5.45 3.43
C PRO A 166 9.65 4.04 4.04
N PHE A 167 8.75 3.85 5.03
CA PHE A 167 8.66 2.61 5.83
C PHE A 167 8.52 1.33 5.01
N ALA A 168 7.85 1.43 3.87
CA ALA A 168 6.84 0.44 3.52
C ALA A 168 7.33 -1.03 3.51
N PRO A 169 6.51 -1.95 4.05
CA PRO A 169 6.87 -3.35 4.27
C PRO A 169 7.31 -4.10 3.01
N SER A 170 8.14 -5.14 3.20
CA SER A 170 8.46 -6.06 2.12
C SER A 170 7.23 -6.90 1.79
N VAL A 171 6.86 -6.98 0.52
CA VAL A 171 5.70 -7.77 0.07
C VAL A 171 6.21 -9.01 -0.66
N ASN A 172 5.57 -10.16 -0.42
CA ASN A 172 5.84 -11.37 -1.19
C ASN A 172 4.88 -11.48 -2.38
N LEU A 173 4.88 -10.44 -3.22
CA LEU A 173 4.09 -10.37 -4.45
C LEU A 173 5.07 -10.36 -5.64
N ARG A 174 4.72 -11.05 -6.71
CA ARG A 174 5.41 -11.05 -8.01
C ARG A 174 4.61 -10.30 -9.06
N GLY A 175 3.29 -10.21 -8.92
CA GLY A 175 2.40 -9.48 -9.83
C GLY A 175 1.39 -8.62 -9.09
N ILE A 176 1.32 -7.32 -9.42
CA ILE A 176 0.24 -6.43 -8.99
C ILE A 176 -0.43 -5.84 -10.23
N ALA A 177 -1.75 -5.94 -10.33
CA ALA A 177 -2.52 -5.25 -11.37
C ALA A 177 -3.35 -4.12 -10.74
N VAL A 178 -3.25 -2.91 -11.28
CA VAL A 178 -4.07 -1.77 -10.86
C VAL A 178 -5.19 -1.57 -11.86
N GLU A 179 -6.42 -1.62 -11.38
CA GLU A 179 -7.63 -1.53 -12.16
C GLU A 179 -8.55 -0.40 -11.77
N GLY A 180 -9.50 -0.09 -12.65
CA GLY A 180 -10.54 0.90 -12.39
C GLY A 180 -10.86 1.75 -13.62
N PRO A 181 -11.89 2.62 -13.50
CA PRO A 181 -12.41 3.40 -14.61
C PRO A 181 -11.39 4.37 -15.21
N ILE A 182 -11.73 4.89 -16.38
CA ILE A 182 -10.92 5.89 -17.09
C ILE A 182 -10.78 7.14 -16.18
N GLY A 183 -9.58 7.69 -16.06
CA GLY A 183 -9.32 8.85 -15.21
C GLY A 183 -9.09 8.58 -13.72
N VAL A 184 -9.18 7.33 -13.23
CA VAL A 184 -9.10 7.04 -11.78
C VAL A 184 -7.69 7.16 -11.18
N GLY A 185 -6.63 7.17 -11.99
CA GLY A 185 -5.24 7.31 -11.51
C GLY A 185 -4.38 6.03 -11.56
N LYS A 186 -4.78 5.03 -12.36
CA LYS A 186 -4.07 3.75 -12.49
C LYS A 186 -2.58 3.91 -12.80
N THR A 187 -2.25 4.60 -13.90
CA THR A 187 -0.87 4.80 -14.36
C THR A 187 0.01 5.40 -13.27
N SER A 188 -0.46 6.45 -12.58
CA SER A 188 0.28 7.09 -11.49
C SER A 188 0.54 6.16 -10.31
N LEU A 189 -0.41 5.30 -9.96
CA LEU A 189 -0.22 4.30 -8.91
C LEU A 189 0.77 3.21 -9.35
N VAL A 190 0.69 2.73 -10.59
CA VAL A 190 1.62 1.73 -11.14
C VAL A 190 3.04 2.26 -11.15
N GLU A 191 3.27 3.48 -11.62
CA GLU A 191 4.59 4.12 -11.63
C GLU A 191 5.16 4.21 -10.21
N LYS A 192 4.33 4.60 -9.23
CA LYS A 192 4.75 4.68 -7.83
C LYS A 192 5.07 3.33 -7.21
N LEU A 193 4.21 2.33 -7.38
CA LEU A 193 4.45 0.98 -6.90
C LEU A 193 5.72 0.40 -7.55
N SER A 194 5.92 0.65 -8.84
CA SER A 194 7.09 0.17 -9.57
C SER A 194 8.38 0.82 -9.10
N ALA A 195 8.38 2.14 -8.93
CA ALA A 195 9.52 2.86 -8.36
C ALA A 195 9.82 2.42 -6.93
N TYR A 196 8.77 2.16 -6.13
CA TYR A 196 8.90 1.74 -4.75
C TYR A 196 9.51 0.33 -4.62
N PHE A 197 8.99 -0.65 -5.36
CA PHE A 197 9.44 -2.04 -5.27
C PHE A 197 10.63 -2.38 -6.19
N GLY A 198 11.09 -1.43 -7.02
CA GLY A 198 12.03 -1.72 -8.10
C GLY A 198 11.46 -2.72 -9.12
N ALA A 199 10.14 -2.67 -9.33
CA ALA A 199 9.41 -3.58 -10.20
C ALA A 199 9.37 -3.06 -11.65
N ARG A 200 9.11 -3.97 -12.59
CA ARG A 200 8.85 -3.59 -13.98
C ARG A 200 7.43 -3.07 -14.12
N SER A 201 7.26 -1.81 -14.52
CA SER A 201 5.96 -1.27 -14.91
C SER A 201 5.59 -1.74 -16.33
N VAL A 202 4.32 -2.07 -16.53
CA VAL A 202 3.76 -2.40 -17.84
C VAL A 202 2.45 -1.65 -17.99
N LEU A 203 2.43 -0.69 -18.90
CA LEU A 203 1.32 0.23 -19.08
C LEU A 203 0.61 -0.04 -20.40
N GLU A 204 -0.71 0.00 -20.38
CA GLU A 204 -1.51 0.09 -21.59
C GLU A 204 -1.24 1.45 -22.26
N LEU A 205 -1.17 1.46 -23.60
CA LEU A 205 -0.88 2.65 -24.40
C LEU A 205 -2.11 3.03 -25.25
N PRO A 206 -3.15 3.67 -24.68
CA PRO A 206 -4.34 4.05 -25.44
C PRO A 206 -4.07 4.92 -26.66
N SER A 207 -3.00 5.71 -26.65
CA SER A 207 -2.58 6.55 -27.78
C SER A 207 -2.11 5.75 -28.99
N GLU A 208 -1.70 4.48 -28.82
CA GLU A 208 -1.32 3.59 -29.92
C GLU A 208 -2.53 2.90 -30.57
N ASN A 209 -3.73 3.00 -29.99
CA ASN A 209 -4.92 2.37 -30.54
C ASN A 209 -5.51 3.23 -31.68
N PRO A 210 -5.40 2.81 -32.95
CA PRO A 210 -5.79 3.65 -34.09
C PRO A 210 -7.30 3.87 -34.20
N PHE A 211 -8.10 3.06 -33.50
CA PHE A 211 -9.57 3.14 -33.54
C PHE A 211 -10.14 3.94 -32.37
N LEU A 212 -9.32 4.29 -31.37
CA LEU A 212 -9.84 4.82 -30.10
C LEU A 212 -10.46 6.21 -30.23
N SER A 213 -9.84 7.11 -31.00
CA SER A 213 -10.41 8.44 -31.25
C SER A 213 -11.76 8.31 -31.97
N GLY A 214 -11.82 7.52 -33.05
CA GLY A 214 -13.05 7.26 -33.80
C GLY A 214 -14.11 6.55 -32.96
N PHE A 215 -13.73 5.70 -32.01
CA PHE A 215 -14.64 5.06 -31.08
C PHE A 215 -15.38 6.06 -30.18
N TYR A 216 -14.70 7.08 -29.67
CA TYR A 216 -15.37 8.09 -28.85
C TYR A 216 -16.26 9.04 -29.66
N GLU A 217 -16.02 9.19 -30.96
CA GLU A 217 -16.88 9.95 -31.87
C GLU A 217 -18.08 9.12 -32.37
N ASN A 218 -17.84 7.85 -32.70
CA ASN A 218 -18.85 6.91 -33.20
C ASN A 218 -18.49 5.47 -32.79
N ALA A 219 -18.99 5.06 -31.63
CA ALA A 219 -18.73 3.74 -31.08
C ALA A 219 -19.21 2.60 -32.01
N GLU A 220 -20.37 2.76 -32.65
CA GLU A 220 -20.97 1.73 -33.54
C GLU A 220 -20.04 1.33 -34.69
N LYS A 221 -19.22 2.25 -35.20
CA LYS A 221 -18.30 1.98 -36.31
C LYS A 221 -16.92 1.47 -35.90
N HIS A 222 -16.49 1.76 -34.68
CA HIS A 222 -15.09 1.61 -34.28
C HIS A 222 -14.88 0.73 -33.04
N ALA A 223 -15.94 0.35 -32.32
CA ALA A 223 -15.84 -0.41 -31.09
C ALA A 223 -15.11 -1.74 -31.28
N LEU A 224 -15.48 -2.54 -32.30
CA LEU A 224 -14.85 -3.85 -32.51
C LEU A 224 -13.34 -3.72 -32.78
N GLY A 225 -12.96 -2.80 -33.67
CA GLY A 225 -11.54 -2.53 -33.97
C GLY A 225 -10.77 -2.05 -32.74
N ALA A 226 -11.36 -1.16 -31.95
CA ALA A 226 -10.76 -0.69 -30.70
C ALA A 226 -10.56 -1.83 -29.69
N GLN A 227 -11.56 -2.71 -29.51
CA GLN A 227 -11.47 -3.85 -28.60
C GLN A 227 -10.43 -4.88 -29.04
N LEU A 228 -10.36 -5.24 -30.33
CA LEU A 228 -9.35 -6.16 -30.84
C LEU A 228 -7.93 -5.59 -30.70
N SER A 229 -7.76 -4.28 -30.90
CA SER A 229 -6.50 -3.58 -30.67
C SER A 229 -6.07 -3.65 -29.19
N PHE A 230 -6.99 -3.42 -28.25
CA PHE A 230 -6.69 -3.57 -26.82
C PHE A 230 -6.36 -5.01 -26.41
N LEU A 231 -7.10 -6.00 -26.92
CA LEU A 231 -6.81 -7.43 -26.67
C LEU A 231 -5.39 -7.78 -27.14
N THR A 232 -5.07 -7.50 -28.40
CA THR A 232 -3.76 -7.84 -28.98
C THR A 232 -2.62 -7.09 -28.31
N SER A 233 -2.80 -5.81 -27.98
CA SER A 233 -1.79 -5.03 -27.27
C SER A 233 -1.49 -5.60 -25.88
N ARG A 234 -2.53 -5.94 -25.09
CA ARG A 234 -2.36 -6.53 -23.76
C ARG A 234 -1.68 -7.90 -23.81
N LEU A 235 -2.00 -8.75 -24.79
CA LEU A 235 -1.32 -10.04 -24.96
C LEU A 235 0.17 -9.87 -25.24
N ARG A 236 0.53 -8.91 -26.12
CA ARG A 236 1.94 -8.59 -26.44
C ARG A 236 2.68 -8.06 -25.20
N LEU A 237 2.10 -7.08 -24.51
CA LEU A 237 2.68 -6.47 -23.32
C LEU A 237 2.85 -7.49 -22.18
N SER A 238 1.87 -8.37 -21.97
CA SER A 238 1.94 -9.43 -20.95
C SER A 238 3.08 -10.40 -21.24
N ARG A 239 3.23 -10.82 -22.50
CA ARG A 239 4.28 -11.75 -22.91
C ARG A 239 5.68 -11.15 -22.76
N GLU A 240 5.84 -9.88 -23.13
CA GLU A 240 7.10 -9.17 -22.94
C GLU A 240 7.44 -9.03 -21.45
N ALA A 241 6.44 -8.73 -20.62
CA ALA A 241 6.63 -8.60 -19.18
C ALA A 241 7.06 -9.93 -18.53
N GLU A 242 6.36 -11.03 -18.83
CA GLU A 242 6.65 -12.36 -18.28
C GLU A 242 8.04 -12.89 -18.71
N THR A 243 8.51 -12.52 -19.90
CA THR A 243 9.83 -12.92 -20.42
C THR A 243 10.97 -12.00 -19.99
N SER A 244 10.67 -10.88 -19.32
CA SER A 244 11.67 -9.86 -18.96
C SER A 244 12.67 -10.29 -17.87
N GLY A 245 12.38 -11.36 -17.12
CA GLY A 245 13.17 -11.77 -15.96
C GLY A 245 13.00 -10.87 -14.73
N ALA A 246 12.05 -9.92 -14.77
CA ALA A 246 11.73 -9.07 -13.63
C ALA A 246 11.23 -9.90 -12.44
N LYS A 247 11.69 -9.57 -11.22
CA LYS A 247 11.25 -10.22 -9.99
C LYS A 247 9.79 -9.88 -9.62
N MET A 248 9.36 -8.67 -10.00
CA MET A 248 8.00 -8.18 -9.80
C MET A 248 7.57 -7.39 -11.03
N ILE A 249 6.31 -7.57 -11.41
CA ILE A 249 5.63 -6.84 -12.50
C ILE A 249 4.44 -6.09 -11.90
N VAL A 250 4.28 -4.83 -12.28
CA VAL A 250 3.11 -4.02 -11.92
C VAL A 250 2.46 -3.50 -13.20
N THR A 251 1.16 -3.76 -13.37
CA THR A 251 0.40 -3.42 -14.58
C THR A 251 -0.75 -2.47 -14.29
N ASP A 252 -1.18 -1.67 -15.28
CA ASP A 252 -2.40 -0.84 -15.19
C ASP A 252 -3.62 -1.47 -15.88
N TYR A 253 -3.50 -2.77 -16.18
CA TYR A 253 -4.56 -3.60 -16.73
C TYR A 253 -4.51 -5.02 -16.14
N LEU A 254 -5.68 -5.65 -16.08
CA LEU A 254 -5.90 -7.06 -15.81
C LEU A 254 -6.09 -7.80 -17.14
N PRO A 255 -5.45 -8.96 -17.31
CA PRO A 255 -5.72 -9.84 -18.45
C PRO A 255 -7.21 -10.20 -18.61
N ASP A 256 -7.90 -10.46 -17.50
CA ASP A 256 -9.32 -10.89 -17.51
C ASP A 256 -10.34 -9.77 -17.72
N LYS A 257 -9.91 -8.50 -17.74
CA LYS A 257 -10.76 -7.31 -17.94
C LYS A 257 -11.49 -7.28 -19.28
N ASP A 258 -10.97 -8.01 -20.26
CA ASP A 258 -11.30 -7.82 -21.66
C ASP A 258 -12.82 -7.91 -21.97
N LEU A 259 -13.54 -8.77 -21.24
CA LEU A 259 -14.98 -8.90 -21.41
C LEU A 259 -15.79 -7.70 -20.93
N LEU A 260 -15.28 -6.89 -20.00
CA LEU A 260 -16.01 -5.76 -19.45
C LEU A 260 -16.32 -4.74 -20.55
N PHE A 261 -15.29 -4.30 -21.27
CA PHE A 261 -15.45 -3.30 -22.33
C PHE A 261 -16.11 -3.87 -23.58
N ALA A 262 -15.82 -5.13 -23.93
CA ALA A 262 -16.49 -5.80 -25.03
C ALA A 262 -18.01 -5.86 -24.83
N ARG A 263 -18.49 -6.22 -23.63
CA ARG A 263 -19.93 -6.29 -23.33
C ARG A 263 -20.61 -4.93 -23.22
N LEU A 264 -19.87 -3.89 -22.88
CA LEU A 264 -20.40 -2.52 -22.82
C LEU A 264 -20.56 -1.90 -24.21
N ASN A 265 -19.67 -2.24 -25.14
CA ASN A 265 -19.52 -1.51 -26.39
C ASN A 265 -19.87 -2.31 -27.65
N LEU A 266 -19.89 -3.65 -27.57
CA LEU A 266 -20.22 -4.53 -28.68
C LEU A 266 -21.59 -5.18 -28.47
N SER A 267 -22.29 -5.42 -29.56
CA SER A 267 -23.56 -6.14 -29.56
C SER A 267 -23.70 -7.02 -30.81
N GLY A 268 -24.72 -7.88 -30.84
CA GLY A 268 -25.03 -8.69 -32.03
C GLY A 268 -23.85 -9.52 -32.55
N ASP A 269 -23.57 -9.39 -33.85
CA ASP A 269 -22.48 -10.10 -34.54
C ASP A 269 -21.09 -9.69 -34.06
N GLU A 270 -20.87 -8.41 -33.73
CA GLU A 270 -19.55 -7.95 -33.28
C GLU A 270 -19.13 -8.60 -31.97
N LEU A 271 -20.06 -8.71 -31.01
CA LEU A 271 -19.79 -9.37 -29.74
C LEU A 271 -19.57 -10.88 -29.93
N ARG A 272 -20.30 -11.52 -30.86
CA ARG A 272 -20.08 -12.93 -31.19
C ARG A 272 -18.69 -13.15 -31.77
N LEU A 273 -18.32 -12.38 -32.79
CA LEU A 273 -17.02 -12.46 -33.45
C LEU A 273 -15.88 -12.18 -32.48
N TYR A 274 -16.00 -11.16 -31.64
CA TYR A 274 -15.00 -10.85 -30.63
C TYR A 274 -14.79 -12.02 -29.65
N ASN A 275 -15.87 -12.66 -29.18
CA ASN A 275 -15.77 -13.83 -28.31
C ASN A 275 -15.14 -15.03 -29.02
N GLU A 276 -15.43 -15.23 -30.30
CA GLU A 276 -14.81 -16.27 -31.13
C GLU A 276 -13.30 -16.05 -31.24
N VAL A 277 -12.86 -14.85 -31.64
CA VAL A 277 -11.44 -14.49 -31.71
C VAL A 277 -10.75 -14.71 -30.37
N ARG A 278 -11.36 -14.23 -29.27
CA ARG A 278 -10.82 -14.40 -27.92
C ARG A 278 -10.70 -15.87 -27.52
N SER A 279 -11.63 -16.74 -27.94
CA SER A 279 -11.60 -18.17 -27.63
C SER A 279 -10.46 -18.92 -28.33
N LEU A 280 -9.98 -18.39 -29.46
CA LEU A 280 -8.85 -18.93 -30.22
C LEU A 280 -7.49 -18.52 -29.65
N VAL A 281 -7.44 -17.54 -28.74
CA VAL A 281 -6.19 -17.11 -28.10
C VAL A 281 -5.75 -18.16 -27.08
N HIS A 282 -4.71 -18.93 -27.42
CA HIS A 282 -4.16 -19.96 -26.53
C HIS A 282 -3.29 -19.41 -25.41
N TYR A 283 -2.64 -18.26 -25.62
CA TYR A 283 -1.80 -17.64 -24.61
C TYR A 283 -2.66 -16.97 -23.53
N LYS A 284 -2.49 -17.41 -22.28
CA LYS A 284 -3.14 -16.83 -21.11
C LYS A 284 -2.09 -16.20 -20.21
N PRO A 285 -2.07 -14.88 -20.06
CA PRO A 285 -1.20 -14.22 -19.09
C PRO A 285 -1.45 -14.74 -17.68
N ALA A 286 -0.40 -14.74 -16.85
CA ALA A 286 -0.52 -15.07 -15.45
C ALA A 286 -1.45 -14.09 -14.72
N ALA A 287 -2.26 -14.61 -13.81
CA ALA A 287 -3.02 -13.76 -12.88
C ALA A 287 -2.03 -13.03 -11.95
N PRO A 288 -2.33 -11.79 -11.54
CA PRO A 288 -1.53 -11.13 -10.52
C PRO A 288 -1.72 -11.82 -9.17
N ASP A 289 -0.77 -11.61 -8.25
CA ASP A 289 -0.94 -12.02 -6.85
C ASP A 289 -1.91 -11.09 -6.10
N LEU A 290 -2.08 -9.86 -6.60
CA LEU A 290 -3.02 -8.87 -6.08
C LEU A 290 -3.57 -7.97 -7.20
N ALA A 291 -4.89 -7.83 -7.25
CA ALA A 291 -5.58 -6.81 -8.03
C ALA A 291 -6.02 -5.63 -7.15
N ILE A 292 -5.57 -4.42 -7.45
CA ILE A 292 -5.98 -3.18 -6.76
C ILE A 292 -7.01 -2.46 -7.62
N PHE A 293 -8.27 -2.46 -7.21
CA PHE A 293 -9.34 -1.74 -7.90
C PHE A 293 -9.45 -0.33 -7.32
N LEU A 294 -9.14 0.68 -8.11
CA LEU A 294 -9.37 2.07 -7.74
C LEU A 294 -10.82 2.46 -8.06
N SER A 295 -11.48 3.15 -7.12
CA SER A 295 -12.79 3.79 -7.34
C SER A 295 -12.70 5.30 -7.17
N ALA A 296 -13.57 6.03 -7.86
CA ALA A 296 -13.84 7.44 -7.62
C ALA A 296 -15.26 7.78 -8.11
N GLU A 297 -15.75 8.95 -7.71
CA GLU A 297 -17.01 9.50 -8.22
C GLU A 297 -16.88 10.02 -9.66
N ASP A 298 -17.99 9.99 -10.40
CA ASP A 298 -18.04 10.33 -11.83
C ASP A 298 -17.47 11.72 -12.12
N ASP A 299 -17.78 12.71 -11.27
CA ASP A 299 -17.29 14.09 -11.40
C ASP A 299 -15.76 14.17 -11.27
N ALA A 300 -15.19 13.44 -10.30
CA ALA A 300 -13.75 13.40 -10.09
C ALA A 300 -13.03 12.73 -11.27
N LEU A 301 -13.61 11.65 -11.82
CA LEU A 301 -13.08 10.98 -13.01
C LEU A 301 -13.09 11.92 -14.22
N MET A 302 -14.21 12.60 -14.47
CA MET A 302 -14.34 13.54 -15.59
C MET A 302 -13.40 14.73 -15.47
N GLN A 303 -13.23 15.29 -14.27
CA GLN A 303 -12.27 16.37 -14.04
C GLN A 303 -10.84 15.92 -14.35
N ARG A 304 -10.45 14.72 -13.91
CA ARG A 304 -9.11 14.15 -14.18
C ARG A 304 -8.88 13.89 -15.68
N ILE A 305 -9.90 13.40 -16.40
CA ILE A 305 -9.85 13.20 -17.85
C ILE A 305 -9.66 14.53 -18.58
N LYS A 306 -10.44 15.55 -18.24
CA LYS A 306 -10.33 16.90 -18.83
C LYS A 306 -8.94 17.50 -18.56
N ASN A 307 -8.45 17.41 -17.33
CA ASN A 307 -7.16 17.99 -16.94
C ASN A 307 -5.95 17.37 -17.67
N ARG A 308 -5.97 16.05 -17.94
CA ARG A 308 -4.87 15.39 -18.67
C ARG A 308 -4.89 15.62 -20.18
N ALA A 309 -6.02 16.07 -20.73
CA ALA A 309 -6.17 16.52 -22.12
C ALA A 309 -5.54 15.60 -23.20
N ARG A 310 -5.72 14.27 -23.08
CA ARG A 310 -5.21 13.33 -24.09
C ARG A 310 -6.02 13.45 -25.38
N ASP A 311 -5.33 13.55 -26.52
CA ASP A 311 -5.99 13.73 -27.82
C ASP A 311 -7.01 12.64 -28.14
N CYS A 312 -6.66 11.38 -27.87
CA CYS A 312 -7.54 10.23 -28.09
C CYS A 312 -8.74 10.17 -27.13
N GLU A 313 -8.92 11.12 -26.22
CA GLU A 313 -10.00 11.14 -25.22
C GLU A 313 -10.96 12.32 -25.38
N LYS A 314 -10.74 13.19 -26.38
CA LYS A 314 -11.54 14.42 -26.58
C LYS A 314 -13.04 14.15 -26.79
N GLY A 315 -13.42 12.97 -27.28
CA GLY A 315 -14.83 12.59 -27.49
C GLY A 315 -15.50 11.89 -26.29
N ILE A 316 -14.82 11.71 -25.16
CA ILE A 316 -15.39 10.98 -24.02
C ILE A 316 -16.56 11.76 -23.41
N SER A 317 -17.75 11.14 -23.40
CA SER A 317 -18.93 11.71 -22.74
C SER A 317 -19.01 11.36 -21.25
N GLU A 318 -19.57 12.28 -20.45
CA GLU A 318 -19.82 12.07 -19.01
C GLU A 318 -20.73 10.85 -18.77
N LYS A 319 -21.75 10.69 -19.63
CA LYS A 319 -22.64 9.52 -19.61
C LYS A 319 -21.88 8.19 -19.79
N TYR A 320 -20.90 8.16 -20.70
CA TYR A 320 -20.08 6.97 -20.92
C TYR A 320 -19.17 6.68 -19.73
N VAL A 321 -18.55 7.70 -19.13
CA VAL A 321 -17.73 7.52 -17.91
C VAL A 321 -18.55 6.95 -16.76
N GLY A 322 -19.76 7.47 -16.52
CA GLY A 322 -20.65 6.91 -15.50
C GLY A 322 -21.09 5.47 -15.79
N LEU A 323 -21.28 5.11 -17.07
CA LEU A 323 -21.56 3.71 -17.46
C LEU A 323 -20.37 2.79 -17.14
N VAL A 324 -19.16 3.20 -17.54
CA VAL A 324 -17.93 2.45 -17.26
C VAL A 324 -17.70 2.33 -15.76
N ASN A 325 -17.88 3.40 -14.99
CA ASN A 325 -17.70 3.39 -13.54
C ASN A 325 -18.63 2.38 -12.85
N ARG A 326 -19.93 2.38 -13.21
CA ARG A 326 -20.89 1.37 -12.71
C ARG A 326 -20.47 -0.05 -13.08
N ALA A 327 -20.01 -0.26 -14.31
CA ALA A 327 -19.57 -1.58 -14.76
C ALA A 327 -18.35 -2.08 -13.96
N TYR A 328 -17.40 -1.21 -13.60
CA TYR A 328 -16.29 -1.57 -12.71
C TYR A 328 -16.75 -1.93 -11.31
N LYS A 329 -17.69 -1.16 -10.73
CA LYS A 329 -18.28 -1.47 -9.42
C LYS A 329 -18.92 -2.85 -9.45
N ASP A 330 -19.74 -3.15 -10.45
CA ASP A 330 -20.35 -4.48 -10.64
C ASP A 330 -19.31 -5.58 -10.84
N TRP A 331 -18.29 -5.32 -11.65
CA TRP A 331 -17.24 -6.30 -11.95
C TRP A 331 -16.46 -6.68 -10.70
N PHE A 332 -16.08 -5.72 -9.85
CA PHE A 332 -15.42 -6.00 -8.58
C PHE A 332 -16.24 -6.96 -7.70
N THR A 333 -17.56 -6.79 -7.62
CA THR A 333 -18.43 -7.68 -6.82
C THR A 333 -18.49 -9.13 -7.30
N ARG A 334 -17.97 -9.42 -8.50
CA ARG A 334 -17.95 -10.76 -9.11
C ARG A 334 -16.55 -11.24 -9.46
N TYR A 335 -15.52 -10.41 -9.26
CA TYR A 335 -14.15 -10.75 -9.56
C TYR A 335 -13.64 -11.87 -8.65
N ASP A 336 -13.00 -12.88 -9.24
CA ASP A 336 -12.47 -14.07 -8.58
C ASP A 336 -11.12 -14.53 -9.16
N GLY A 337 -10.50 -13.74 -10.05
CA GLY A 337 -9.25 -14.11 -10.72
C GLY A 337 -7.99 -14.05 -9.84
N SER A 338 -8.03 -13.28 -8.75
CA SER A 338 -6.97 -13.15 -7.75
C SER A 338 -7.51 -12.47 -6.48
N PRO A 339 -6.75 -12.43 -5.37
CA PRO A 339 -7.04 -11.50 -4.29
C PRO A 339 -7.21 -10.06 -4.80
N ALA A 340 -8.25 -9.37 -4.31
CA ALA A 340 -8.59 -8.05 -4.78
C ALA A 340 -8.85 -7.06 -3.65
N LEU A 341 -8.33 -5.84 -3.82
CA LEU A 341 -8.48 -4.74 -2.89
C LEU A 341 -9.15 -3.57 -3.59
N LEU A 342 -10.37 -3.21 -3.19
CA LEU A 342 -11.03 -1.98 -3.62
C LEU A 342 -10.49 -0.81 -2.80
N VAL A 343 -9.95 0.20 -3.45
CA VAL A 343 -9.36 1.38 -2.84
C VAL A 343 -10.09 2.61 -3.33
N ASP A 344 -10.69 3.35 -2.40
CA ASP A 344 -11.27 4.64 -2.73
C ASP A 344 -10.15 5.66 -3.01
N SER A 345 -10.20 6.27 -4.19
CA SER A 345 -9.28 7.33 -4.64
C SER A 345 -9.92 8.71 -4.63
N ASN A 346 -11.14 8.86 -4.09
CA ASN A 346 -11.76 10.15 -3.86
C ASN A 346 -10.92 10.97 -2.88
N GLY A 347 -10.63 12.23 -3.23
CA GLY A 347 -9.79 13.12 -2.42
C GLY A 347 -8.31 12.74 -2.32
N MET A 348 -7.88 11.62 -2.91
CA MET A 348 -6.51 11.12 -2.83
C MET A 348 -5.88 11.04 -4.22
N ASN A 349 -4.74 11.70 -4.38
CA ASN A 349 -3.88 11.50 -5.53
C ASN A 349 -2.70 10.66 -5.08
N PHE A 350 -2.77 9.34 -5.25
CA PHE A 350 -1.67 8.46 -4.88
C PHE A 350 -0.36 8.88 -5.53
N GLY A 351 -0.36 9.56 -6.69
CA GLY A 351 0.81 10.14 -7.35
C GLY A 351 1.52 11.28 -6.59
N SER A 352 0.84 11.98 -5.68
CA SER A 352 1.45 13.09 -4.90
C SER A 352 1.31 12.93 -3.39
N ASP A 353 0.30 12.20 -2.91
CA ASP A 353 0.03 11.98 -1.49
C ASP A 353 0.86 10.80 -0.95
N MET A 354 1.94 11.12 -0.23
CA MET A 354 2.84 10.13 0.34
C MET A 354 2.22 9.41 1.54
N ALA A 355 1.34 10.07 2.31
CA ALA A 355 0.70 9.46 3.47
C ALA A 355 -0.31 8.40 3.02
N ALA A 356 -1.15 8.72 2.04
CA ALA A 356 -2.10 7.77 1.46
C ALA A 356 -1.37 6.58 0.80
N PHE A 357 -0.28 6.85 0.06
CA PHE A 357 0.53 5.79 -0.53
C PHE A 357 1.16 4.88 0.54
N GLY A 358 1.67 5.44 1.63
CA GLY A 358 2.19 4.66 2.76
C GLY A 358 1.16 3.73 3.39
N LYS A 359 -0.07 4.22 3.62
CA LYS A 359 -1.19 3.40 4.12
C LYS A 359 -1.57 2.27 3.16
N LEU A 360 -1.60 2.54 1.85
CA LEU A 360 -1.84 1.50 0.84
C LEU A 360 -0.73 0.45 0.86
N LEU A 361 0.54 0.86 0.87
CA LEU A 361 1.68 -0.05 0.94
C LEU A 361 1.63 -0.93 2.20
N TRP A 362 1.25 -0.34 3.32
CA TRP A 362 1.00 -1.08 4.55
C TRP A 362 -0.09 -2.13 4.35
N ARG A 363 -1.24 -1.72 3.82
CA ARG A 363 -2.37 -2.63 3.59
C ARG A 363 -1.97 -3.80 2.71
N ILE A 364 -1.27 -3.58 1.59
CA ILE A 364 -0.92 -4.65 0.63
C ILE A 364 0.24 -5.55 1.08
N SER A 365 0.82 -5.28 2.26
CA SER A 365 1.83 -6.18 2.85
C SER A 365 1.27 -7.26 3.75
N GLY A 366 0.06 -7.05 4.26
CA GLY A 366 -0.74 -8.11 4.85
C GLY A 366 -1.36 -8.98 3.74
N PRO A 367 -1.83 -10.19 4.09
CA PRO A 367 -2.62 -10.97 3.15
C PRO A 367 -3.87 -10.17 2.71
N VAL A 368 -4.28 -10.39 1.47
CA VAL A 368 -5.61 -10.02 0.98
C VAL A 368 -6.34 -11.32 0.70
N ASN A 369 -7.48 -11.53 1.34
CA ASN A 369 -8.24 -12.78 1.22
C ASN A 369 -9.52 -12.53 0.43
N GLY A 370 -9.60 -13.11 -0.77
CA GLY A 370 -10.74 -12.90 -1.66
C GLY A 370 -10.85 -11.44 -2.08
N ARG A 371 -11.93 -10.76 -1.70
CA ARG A 371 -12.17 -9.35 -2.03
C ARG A 371 -12.35 -8.55 -0.76
N GLU A 372 -11.59 -7.47 -0.65
CA GLU A 372 -11.63 -6.59 0.50
C GLU A 372 -11.77 -5.13 0.07
N VAL A 373 -12.31 -4.30 0.96
CA VAL A 373 -12.44 -2.85 0.76
C VAL A 373 -11.48 -2.15 1.71
N PHE A 374 -10.72 -1.20 1.18
CA PHE A 374 -9.76 -0.40 1.92
C PHE A 374 -10.11 1.08 1.81
N HIS A 375 -10.44 1.67 2.95
CA HIS A 375 -10.67 3.10 3.11
C HIS A 375 -9.39 3.74 3.64
N CYS A 376 -8.77 4.60 2.84
CA CYS A 376 -7.49 5.23 3.18
C CYS A 376 -7.68 6.53 4.00
N ALA A 377 -8.88 7.11 3.99
CA ALA A 377 -9.30 8.16 4.90
C ALA A 377 -9.67 7.56 6.26
N GLU A 378 -9.28 8.21 7.36
CA GLU A 378 -9.94 7.96 8.65
C GLU A 378 -11.43 8.29 8.47
N ASP A 379 -12.33 7.45 8.97
CA ASP A 379 -13.74 7.80 9.08
C ASP A 379 -13.84 9.08 9.92
N ALA A 380 -13.86 10.23 9.25
CA ALA A 380 -14.42 11.46 9.77
C ALA A 380 -15.95 11.32 9.71
N ARG A 381 -16.49 10.29 10.38
CA ARG A 381 -17.91 10.17 10.67
C ARG A 381 -18.08 10.39 12.17
N LYS A 382 -18.23 11.67 12.50
CA LYS A 382 -18.96 12.11 13.70
C LYS A 382 -20.43 11.76 13.55
#